data_AF-A0A1V5HDN5-F1
#
_entry.id   AF-A0A1V5HDN5-F1
#
_cell.length_a   1.000
_cell.length_b   1.000
_cell.length_c   1.000
_cell.angle_alpha   90.00
_cell.angle_beta   90.00
_cell.angle_gamma   90.00
#
_symmetry.space_group_name_H-M   'P 1'
#
loop_
_entity.id
_entity.type
_entity.pdbx_description
1 polymer ?
#
loop_
_entity_poly.entity_id
_entity_poly.type
_entity_poly.pdbx_seq_one_letter_code
_entity_poly.pdbx_strand_id
1 'polypeptide(L)'
;MKIDPNMMIGTVTGMRPDTKSPAAGGSSFETILKDMQDAAATQTRQVHPALQVGQPSPQKFNALNVSGQALDLLDAYARALDDPKLSLKDIAPMVDEMDAVRSAVAEARSFLSDDDPLKGIMADVESTLNSELVRFRRGDLIG
;
A
#
# COMPACT_ATOMS: atom_id res chain seq x y z
N MET A 1 -39.90 13.71 36.66
CA MET A 1 -38.96 14.67 37.26
C MET A 1 -38.64 15.71 36.20
N LYS A 2 -38.94 16.98 36.48
CA LYS A 2 -38.67 18.11 35.60
C LYS A 2 -37.25 18.57 35.94
N ILE A 3 -36.35 18.62 34.95
CA ILE A 3 -35.00 19.16 35.13
C ILE A 3 -35.10 20.65 34.77
N ASP A 4 -34.83 21.50 35.75
CA ASP A 4 -34.94 22.96 35.59
C ASP A 4 -33.83 23.48 34.65
N PRO A 5 -34.16 24.30 33.64
CA PRO A 5 -33.18 24.84 32.68
C PRO A 5 -32.18 25.85 33.25
N ASN A 6 -32.30 26.21 34.54
CA ASN A 6 -31.43 27.17 35.22
C ASN A 6 -30.33 26.53 36.08
N MET A 7 -30.09 25.23 35.94
CA MET A 7 -28.99 24.55 36.64
C MET A 7 -27.66 24.75 35.90
N MET A 8 -26.95 25.84 36.22
CA MET A 8 -25.52 25.95 35.93
C MET A 8 -24.71 25.12 36.93
N ILE A 9 -23.95 24.14 36.45
CA ILE A 9 -22.85 23.50 37.19
C ILE A 9 -21.59 23.54 36.31
N GLY A 10 -20.56 24.23 36.79
CA GLY A 10 -19.17 24.07 36.35
C GLY A 10 -18.57 25.25 35.59
N THR A 11 -18.25 26.32 36.30
CA THR A 11 -17.37 27.41 35.84
C THR A 11 -15.96 26.88 35.61
N VAL A 12 -15.45 27.01 34.38
CA VAL A 12 -14.01 26.87 34.11
C VAL A 12 -13.29 28.07 34.75
N THR A 13 -12.46 27.82 35.75
CA THR A 13 -11.52 28.83 36.26
C THR A 13 -10.38 28.96 35.26
N GLY A 14 -10.64 29.69 34.18
CA GLY A 14 -9.62 30.27 33.30
C GLY A 14 -9.43 31.74 33.68
N MET A 15 -8.22 32.06 34.10
CA MET A 15 -7.71 33.37 34.50
C MET A 15 -8.23 34.51 33.58
N ARG A 16 -8.99 35.45 34.12
CA ARG A 16 -9.31 36.74 33.48
C ARG A 16 -8.07 37.64 33.52
N PRO A 17 -7.59 38.18 32.39
CA PRO A 17 -7.09 39.54 32.39
C PRO A 17 -8.28 40.50 32.28
N ASP A 18 -8.32 41.47 33.17
CA ASP A 18 -9.26 42.59 33.13
C ASP A 18 -9.22 43.29 31.77
N THR A 19 -10.32 43.26 31.04
CA THR A 19 -10.60 44.30 30.05
C THR A 19 -12.05 44.75 30.16
N LYS A 20 -12.20 45.98 30.66
CA LYS A 20 -13.41 46.80 30.60
C LYS A 20 -14.04 46.69 29.21
N SER A 21 -15.35 46.48 29.18
CA SER A 21 -16.17 46.95 28.06
C SER A 21 -16.03 48.47 27.92
N PRO A 22 -16.01 48.96 26.68
CA PRO A 22 -16.81 50.11 26.33
C PRO A 22 -17.83 49.75 25.25
N ALA A 23 -18.91 50.51 25.26
CA ALA A 23 -20.00 50.49 24.30
C ALA A 23 -19.56 50.97 22.91
N ALA A 24 -20.52 50.84 21.98
CA ALA A 24 -20.61 51.48 20.66
C ALA A 24 -20.05 50.69 19.46
N GLY A 25 -21.02 50.08 18.75
CA GLY A 25 -21.19 50.13 17.30
C GLY A 25 -19.97 50.25 16.40
N GLY A 26 -19.77 49.22 15.56
CA GLY A 26 -19.15 49.38 14.24
C GLY A 26 -17.88 48.58 13.97
N SER A 27 -17.23 48.00 14.99
CA SER A 27 -15.90 47.38 14.82
C SER A 27 -15.88 45.85 14.96
N SER A 28 -16.93 45.24 15.52
CA SER A 28 -16.95 43.80 15.79
C SER A 28 -17.03 42.93 14.54
N PHE A 29 -17.81 43.33 13.52
CA PHE A 29 -17.91 42.54 12.29
C PHE A 29 -16.67 42.66 11.40
N GLU A 30 -16.08 43.87 11.31
CA GLU A 30 -14.84 44.09 10.55
C GLU A 30 -13.66 43.35 11.18
N THR A 31 -13.58 43.33 12.52
CA THR A 31 -12.55 42.56 13.25
C THR A 31 -12.73 41.06 13.04
N ILE A 32 -13.97 40.54 13.02
CA ILE A 32 -14.24 39.11 12.74
C ILE A 32 -13.89 38.75 11.29
N LEU A 33 -14.19 39.60 10.31
CA LEU A 33 -13.84 39.33 8.91
C LEU A 33 -12.33 39.37 8.69
N LYS A 34 -11.62 40.28 9.36
CA LYS A 34 -10.17 40.39 9.28
C LYS A 34 -9.46 39.22 9.98
N ASP A 35 -9.99 38.78 11.11
CA ASP A 35 -9.50 37.60 11.83
C ASP A 35 -9.77 36.30 11.05
N MET A 36 -10.90 36.20 10.33
CA MET A 36 -11.15 35.11 9.38
C MET A 36 -10.21 35.17 8.15
N GLN A 37 -9.84 36.36 7.69
CA GLN A 37 -8.90 36.54 6.58
C GLN A 37 -7.46 36.17 6.97
N ASP A 38 -7.02 36.53 8.19
CA ASP A 38 -5.73 36.15 8.74
C ASP A 38 -5.68 34.67 9.15
N ALA A 39 -6.79 34.10 9.62
CA ALA A 39 -6.94 32.66 9.85
C ALA A 39 -6.97 31.85 8.54
N ALA A 40 -7.53 32.41 7.46
CA ALA A 40 -7.49 31.80 6.12
C ALA A 40 -6.06 31.77 5.54
N ALA A 41 -5.18 32.69 5.96
CA ALA A 41 -3.76 32.65 5.60
C ALA A 41 -2.97 31.57 6.35
N THR A 42 -3.48 31.05 7.47
CA THR A 42 -2.72 30.14 8.35
C THR A 42 -3.34 28.74 8.50
N GLN A 43 -4.57 28.51 8.03
CA GLN A 43 -5.21 27.20 8.13
C GLN A 43 -5.88 26.75 6.83
N THR A 44 -5.05 26.54 5.82
CA THR A 44 -5.30 25.45 4.86
C THR A 44 -4.41 24.26 5.25
N ARG A 45 -4.63 23.72 6.46
CA ARG A 45 -4.20 22.35 6.73
C ARG A 45 -5.13 21.45 5.94
N GLN A 46 -4.82 21.31 4.66
CA GLN A 46 -5.38 20.29 3.80
C GLN A 46 -5.08 18.93 4.47
N VAL A 47 -6.05 18.41 5.20
CA VAL A 47 -6.21 16.97 5.39
C VAL A 47 -6.71 16.40 4.07
N HIS A 48 -5.93 16.56 3.01
CA HIS A 48 -5.99 15.58 1.95
C HIS A 48 -5.37 14.33 2.54
N PRO A 49 -6.09 13.18 2.61
CA PRO A 49 -5.40 11.92 2.65
C PRO A 49 -4.64 11.88 1.32
N ALA A 50 -3.38 12.28 1.35
CA ALA A 50 -2.47 11.98 0.27
C ALA A 50 -2.40 10.45 0.27
N LEU A 51 -3.25 9.82 -0.54
CA LEU A 51 -2.88 8.59 -1.21
C LEU A 51 -1.59 8.95 -1.95
N GLN A 52 -0.46 8.82 -1.25
CA GLN A 52 0.83 8.74 -1.86
C GLN A 52 0.80 7.42 -2.62
N VAL A 53 0.15 7.43 -3.78
CA VAL A 53 0.37 6.43 -4.81
C VAL A 53 1.83 6.65 -5.16
N GLY A 54 2.71 5.89 -4.49
CA GLY A 54 4.15 6.02 -4.66
C GLY A 54 4.44 6.01 -6.14
N GLN A 55 5.11 7.07 -6.62
CA GLN A 55 5.44 7.22 -8.03
C GLN A 55 6.05 5.89 -8.51
N PRO A 56 5.47 5.25 -9.55
CA PRO A 56 5.88 3.92 -9.90
C PRO A 56 7.29 4.00 -10.50
N SER A 57 8.26 3.44 -9.77
CA SER A 57 9.65 3.42 -10.23
C SER A 57 9.79 2.42 -11.38
N PRO A 58 10.71 2.65 -12.34
CA PRO A 58 10.99 1.67 -13.39
C PRO A 58 11.34 0.27 -12.84
N GLN A 59 11.94 0.21 -11.65
CA GLN A 59 12.26 -1.03 -10.96
C GLN A 59 11.00 -1.77 -10.51
N LYS A 60 10.00 -1.05 -9.96
CA LYS A 60 8.71 -1.64 -9.59
C LYS A 60 7.97 -2.17 -10.81
N PHE A 61 7.97 -1.43 -11.92
CA PHE A 61 7.37 -1.93 -13.16
C PHE A 61 8.04 -3.21 -13.67
N ASN A 62 9.38 -3.26 -13.64
CA ASN A 62 10.11 -4.47 -14.01
C ASN A 62 9.77 -5.64 -13.08
N ALA A 63 9.77 -5.40 -11.76
CA ALA A 63 9.41 -6.39 -10.76
C ALA A 63 7.99 -6.94 -10.95
N LEU A 64 7.01 -6.08 -11.25
CA LEU A 64 5.65 -6.52 -11.60
C LEU A 64 5.63 -7.35 -12.88
N ASN A 65 6.33 -6.92 -13.93
CA ASN A 65 6.35 -7.62 -15.21
C ASN A 65 6.96 -9.02 -15.07
N VAL A 66 8.11 -9.13 -14.41
CA VAL A 66 8.80 -10.41 -14.14
C VAL A 66 7.94 -11.31 -13.26
N SER A 67 7.23 -10.75 -12.28
CA SER A 67 6.29 -11.52 -11.44
C SER A 67 5.10 -12.05 -12.25
N GLY A 68 4.56 -11.24 -13.17
CA GLY A 68 3.50 -11.66 -14.09
C GLY A 68 3.95 -12.82 -14.97
N GLN A 69 5.12 -12.69 -15.60
CA GLN A 69 5.73 -13.75 -16.41
C GLN A 69 5.94 -15.04 -15.61
N ALA A 70 6.37 -14.94 -14.36
CA ALA A 70 6.54 -16.09 -13.48
C ALA A 70 5.21 -16.82 -13.19
N LEU A 71 4.14 -16.07 -12.94
CA LEU A 71 2.82 -16.63 -12.69
C LEU A 71 2.22 -17.27 -13.95
N ASP A 72 2.35 -16.62 -15.10
CA ASP A 72 1.89 -17.16 -16.38
C ASP A 72 2.62 -18.47 -16.73
N LEU A 73 3.93 -18.53 -16.45
CA LEU A 73 4.73 -19.73 -16.67
C LEU A 73 4.35 -20.86 -15.70
N LEU A 74 4.08 -20.55 -14.43
CA LEU A 74 3.57 -21.52 -13.45
C LEU A 74 2.20 -22.08 -13.86
N ASP A 75 1.30 -21.25 -14.39
CA ASP A 75 0.00 -21.70 -14.88
C ASP A 75 0.14 -22.57 -16.15
N ALA A 76 1.01 -22.18 -17.09
CA ALA A 76 1.33 -23.00 -18.25
C ALA A 76 1.93 -24.35 -17.85
N TYR A 77 2.82 -24.36 -16.86
CA TYR A 77 3.42 -25.56 -16.29
C TYR A 77 2.38 -26.48 -15.64
N ALA A 78 1.48 -25.93 -14.82
CA ALA A 78 0.41 -26.69 -14.20
C ALA A 78 -0.51 -27.34 -15.25
N ARG A 79 -0.87 -26.60 -16.31
CA ARG A 79 -1.69 -27.13 -17.42
C ARG A 79 -0.97 -28.23 -18.20
N ALA A 80 0.33 -28.09 -18.41
CA ALA A 80 1.12 -29.11 -19.09
C ALA A 80 1.23 -30.40 -18.27
N LEU A 81 1.30 -30.30 -16.95
CA LEU A 81 1.29 -31.47 -16.05
C LEU A 81 -0.06 -32.18 -16.02
N ASP A 82 -1.16 -31.46 -16.23
CA ASP A 82 -2.51 -32.03 -16.27
C ASP A 82 -2.85 -32.70 -17.62
N ASP A 83 -2.07 -32.43 -18.69
CA ASP A 83 -2.27 -33.05 -20.00
C ASP A 83 -1.61 -34.44 -20.09
N PRO A 84 -2.39 -35.55 -20.17
CA PRO A 84 -1.84 -36.90 -20.24
C PRO A 84 -1.07 -37.20 -21.53
N LYS A 85 -1.14 -36.30 -22.53
CA LYS A 85 -0.45 -36.45 -23.82
C LYS A 85 0.97 -35.91 -23.80
N LEU A 86 1.30 -35.05 -22.84
CA LEU A 86 2.64 -34.48 -22.70
C LEU A 86 3.48 -35.40 -21.81
N SER A 87 4.67 -35.74 -22.29
CA SER A 87 5.63 -36.45 -21.46
C SER A 87 6.41 -35.47 -20.59
N LEU A 88 6.94 -35.93 -19.45
CA LEU A 88 7.83 -35.11 -18.62
C LEU A 88 9.05 -34.59 -19.41
N LYS A 89 9.50 -35.31 -20.45
CA LYS A 89 10.57 -34.84 -21.32
C LYS A 89 10.16 -33.62 -22.15
N ASP A 90 8.90 -33.53 -22.54
CA ASP A 90 8.36 -32.39 -23.29
C ASP A 90 8.17 -31.18 -22.38
N ILE A 91 8.00 -31.40 -21.07
CA ILE A 91 7.85 -30.35 -20.05
C ILE A 91 9.21 -29.83 -19.56
N ALA A 92 10.29 -30.62 -19.70
CA ALA A 92 11.64 -30.25 -19.23
C ALA A 92 12.14 -28.86 -19.70
N PRO A 93 11.96 -28.45 -20.98
CA PRO A 93 12.37 -27.12 -21.42
C PRO A 93 11.68 -25.97 -20.66
N MET A 94 10.42 -26.18 -20.27
CA MET A 94 9.65 -25.19 -19.51
C MET A 94 10.16 -25.08 -18.07
N VAL A 95 10.69 -26.17 -17.50
CA VAL A 95 11.32 -26.17 -16.18
C VAL A 95 12.65 -25.41 -16.19
N ASP A 96 13.41 -25.51 -17.28
CA ASP A 96 14.62 -24.70 -17.47
C ASP A 96 14.28 -23.21 -17.58
N GLU A 97 13.18 -22.87 -18.28
CA GLU A 97 12.65 -21.50 -18.33
C GLU A 97 12.22 -21.01 -16.93
N MET A 98 11.58 -21.86 -16.13
CA MET A 98 11.21 -21.54 -14.74
C MET A 98 12.45 -21.25 -13.87
N ASP A 99 13.59 -21.92 -14.09
CA ASP A 99 14.85 -21.62 -13.38
C ASP A 99 15.41 -20.24 -13.74
N ALA A 100 15.32 -19.90 -15.03
CA ALA A 100 15.73 -18.59 -15.54
C ALA A 100 14.85 -17.47 -14.96
N VAL A 101 13.52 -17.66 -14.99
CA VAL A 101 12.56 -16.70 -14.43
C VAL A 101 12.70 -16.59 -12.91
N ARG A 102 12.92 -17.69 -12.18
CA ARG A 102 13.21 -17.65 -10.73
C ARG A 102 14.40 -16.72 -10.44
N SER A 103 15.47 -16.84 -11.24
CA SER A 103 16.66 -16.01 -11.09
C SER A 103 16.36 -14.53 -11.38
N ALA A 104 15.55 -14.25 -12.41
CA ALA A 104 15.10 -12.89 -12.73
C ALA A 104 14.19 -12.30 -11.63
N VAL A 105 13.30 -13.10 -11.03
CA VAL A 105 12.47 -12.69 -9.88
C VAL A 105 13.35 -12.33 -8.69
N ALA A 106 14.35 -13.17 -8.37
CA ALA A 106 15.28 -12.90 -7.27
C ALA A 106 16.08 -11.61 -7.49
N GLU A 107 16.56 -11.39 -8.71
CA GLU A 107 17.26 -10.15 -9.09
C GLU A 107 16.33 -8.93 -8.97
N ALA A 108 15.14 -8.97 -9.56
CA ALA A 108 14.19 -7.88 -9.50
C ALA A 108 13.72 -7.58 -8.05
N ARG A 109 13.61 -8.61 -7.21
CA ARG A 109 13.31 -8.50 -5.77
C ARG A 109 14.42 -7.78 -5.00
N SER A 110 15.68 -7.93 -5.41
CA SER A 110 16.83 -7.28 -4.75
C SER A 110 16.82 -5.76 -4.88
N PHE A 111 16.16 -5.23 -5.91
CA PHE A 111 16.01 -3.79 -6.13
C PHE A 111 14.83 -3.16 -5.38
N LEU A 112 14.00 -3.97 -4.71
CA LEU A 112 12.87 -3.49 -3.92
C LEU A 112 13.28 -3.26 -2.46
N SER A 113 12.75 -2.18 -1.87
CA SER A 113 12.86 -1.89 -0.45
C SER A 113 12.23 -3.00 0.39
N ASP A 114 12.77 -3.24 1.60
CA ASP A 114 12.25 -4.27 2.50
C ASP A 114 10.79 -4.04 2.92
N ASP A 115 10.36 -2.78 2.98
CA ASP A 115 8.98 -2.39 3.29
C ASP A 115 8.02 -2.47 2.08
N ASP A 116 8.50 -2.85 0.89
CA ASP A 116 7.65 -2.94 -0.30
C ASP A 116 6.82 -4.24 -0.27
N PRO A 117 5.47 -4.17 -0.28
CA PRO A 117 4.62 -5.37 -0.27
C PRO A 117 4.86 -6.28 -1.47
N LEU A 118 5.30 -5.74 -2.62
CA LEU A 118 5.63 -6.55 -3.79
C LEU A 118 6.81 -7.50 -3.52
N LYS A 119 7.74 -7.10 -2.64
CA LYS A 119 8.90 -7.92 -2.28
C LYS A 119 8.48 -9.24 -1.62
N GLY A 120 7.44 -9.20 -0.79
CA GLY A 120 6.86 -10.38 -0.15
C GLY A 120 6.23 -11.32 -1.19
N ILE A 121 5.40 -10.79 -2.08
CA ILE A 121 4.78 -11.57 -3.16
C ILE A 121 5.83 -12.22 -4.05
N MET A 122 6.88 -11.48 -4.41
CA MET A 122 7.99 -12.02 -5.21
C MET A 122 8.75 -13.13 -4.48
N ALA A 123 8.89 -13.05 -3.16
CA ALA A 123 9.52 -14.11 -2.38
C ALA A 123 8.68 -15.39 -2.38
N ASP A 124 7.35 -15.26 -2.27
CA ASP A 124 6.43 -16.40 -2.34
C ASP A 124 6.43 -17.05 -3.73
N VAL A 125 6.46 -16.24 -4.79
CA VAL A 125 6.59 -16.72 -6.18
C VAL A 125 7.92 -17.44 -6.39
N GLU A 126 9.03 -16.84 -5.93
CA GLU A 126 10.37 -17.46 -6.00
C GLU A 126 10.41 -18.80 -5.26
N SER A 127 9.84 -18.87 -4.05
CA SER A 127 9.75 -20.09 -3.26
C SER A 127 8.91 -21.17 -3.96
N THR A 128 7.79 -20.77 -4.57
CA THR A 128 6.91 -21.68 -5.31
C THR A 128 7.62 -22.25 -6.53
N LEU A 129 8.23 -21.40 -7.36
CA LEU A 129 9.06 -21.82 -8.50
C LEU A 129 10.13 -22.81 -8.06
N ASN A 130 10.87 -22.49 -6.99
CA ASN A 130 11.92 -23.36 -6.49
C ASN A 130 11.39 -24.73 -6.02
N SER A 131 10.24 -24.76 -5.36
CA SER A 131 9.62 -26.01 -4.90
C SER A 131 9.22 -26.91 -6.07
N GLU A 132 8.68 -26.34 -7.14
CA GLU A 132 8.28 -27.08 -8.35
C GLU A 132 9.49 -27.58 -9.14
N LEU A 133 10.54 -26.76 -9.27
CA LEU A 133 11.82 -27.19 -9.86
C LEU A 133 12.40 -28.40 -9.12
N VAL A 134 12.42 -28.36 -7.79
CA VAL A 134 12.95 -29.46 -6.97
C VAL A 134 12.08 -30.70 -7.13
N ARG A 135 10.75 -30.57 -7.14
CA ARG A 135 9.82 -31.69 -7.37
C ARG A 135 10.05 -32.33 -8.73
N PHE A 136 10.17 -31.54 -9.78
CA PHE A 136 10.43 -32.03 -11.13
C PHE A 136 11.77 -32.75 -11.23
N ARG A 137 12.85 -32.12 -10.74
CA ARG A 137 14.21 -32.69 -10.78
C ARG A 137 14.36 -33.96 -9.93
N ARG A 138 13.58 -34.07 -8.85
CA ARG A 138 13.53 -35.27 -8.00
C ARG A 138 12.74 -36.42 -8.65
N GLY A 139 11.89 -36.11 -9.63
CA GLY A 139 11.00 -37.10 -10.26
C GLY A 139 9.74 -37.38 -9.45
N ASP A 140 9.35 -36.50 -8.53
CA ASP A 140 8.15 -36.67 -7.70
C ASP A 140 6.84 -36.57 -8.49
N LEU A 141 6.91 -36.08 -9.72
CA LEU A 141 5.78 -35.96 -10.65
C LEU A 141 5.45 -37.28 -11.34
N ILE A 142 6.19 -38.34 -11.00
CA ILE A 142 5.96 -39.71 -11.45
C ILE A 142 5.20 -40.43 -10.31
N GLY A 143 3.93 -40.10 -10.13
CA GLY A 143 3.05 -40.65 -9.10
C GLY A 143 1.77 -41.21 -9.67
#